data_AF-A0A9P1EU21-F1
#
_entry.id   AF-A0A9P1EU21-F1
#
_cell.length_a   1.000
_cell.length_b   1.000
_cell.length_c   1.000
_cell.angle_alpha   90.00
_cell.angle_beta   90.00
_cell.angle_gamma   90.00
#
_symmetry.space_group_name_H-M   'P 1'
#
loop_
_entity.id
_entity.type
_entity.pdbx_description
1 polymer ?
#
loop_
_entity_poly.entity_id
_entity_poly.type
_entity_poly.pdbx_seq_one_letter_code
_entity_poly.pdbx_strand_id
1 'polypeptide(L)'
;MSDPLNAQSAGPSEEEKAKMLEQKISAFQDHKKRRERRNCEQKLKREKEKTEHLRQRNEQLEQKVSELMEGRTPTESVEMPECEVCGEQFCRMVEKTPRMLKMARVRPRNIEEELKTKRTRFYRYEEDRLEAELKAKRLELEVANKRLKVMEEKLEIRMKYMKAAVAREVTRNALLMKQRHEAAFKVTRLFDELEKNRKKKQAAVDHYEAKNEGLKRRVAELKNGTVPPVSLMPDCEICLTEFCKSAENVPRVLGCGHSVCEKCTHDMVEEQETQDTLMCPFCRHVTELTDSDVTSLKKNYTIINMFLRN
;
A
#
# COMPACT_ATOMS: atom_id res chain seq x y z
N MET A 1 5.64 -33.89 9.38
CA MET A 1 6.63 -33.04 10.09
C MET A 1 6.53 -31.68 9.42
N SER A 2 5.56 -30.88 9.85
CA SER A 2 5.23 -29.60 9.24
C SER A 2 5.10 -28.61 10.39
N ASP A 3 6.13 -27.78 10.56
CA ASP A 3 6.20 -26.74 11.59
C ASP A 3 5.13 -25.66 11.36
N PRO A 4 4.37 -25.26 12.40
CA PRO A 4 3.56 -24.06 12.35
C PRO A 4 4.13 -23.03 13.32
N LEU A 5 5.16 -22.28 12.89
CA LEU A 5 5.61 -21.08 13.60
C LEU A 5 5.99 -20.02 12.58
N ASN A 6 5.16 -18.98 12.45
CA ASN A 6 5.56 -17.58 12.69
C ASN A 6 4.45 -16.62 12.20
N ALA A 7 3.32 -16.58 12.92
CA ALA A 7 2.35 -15.49 12.78
C ALA A 7 2.82 -14.32 13.65
N GLN A 8 3.77 -13.53 13.16
CA GLN A 8 4.13 -12.27 13.80
C GLN A 8 2.97 -11.28 13.68
N SER A 9 2.54 -10.81 14.85
CA SER A 9 1.55 -9.77 15.08
C SER A 9 1.71 -8.58 14.13
N ALA A 10 0.79 -8.43 13.18
CA ALA A 10 0.65 -7.21 12.42
C ALA A 10 0.21 -6.09 13.38
N GLY A 11 1.13 -5.16 13.67
CA GLY A 11 0.78 -3.94 14.39
C GLY A 11 -0.29 -3.14 13.62
N PRO A 12 -1.06 -2.27 14.31
CA PRO A 12 -2.13 -1.54 13.67
C PRO A 12 -1.59 -0.74 12.48
N SER A 13 -2.31 -0.79 11.37
CA SER A 13 -1.93 -0.10 10.14
C SER A 13 -1.80 1.41 10.40
N GLU A 14 -1.02 2.12 9.58
CA GLU A 14 -0.90 3.59 9.69
C GLU A 14 -2.26 4.29 9.66
N GLU A 15 -3.24 3.71 8.96
CA GLU A 15 -4.61 4.21 8.90
C GLU A 15 -5.38 3.98 10.23
N GLU A 16 -5.15 2.87 10.92
CA GLU A 16 -5.72 2.60 12.24
C GLU A 16 -5.10 3.49 13.32
N LYS A 17 -3.79 3.77 13.22
CA LYS A 17 -3.11 4.73 14.10
C LYS A 17 -3.65 6.16 13.92
N ALA A 18 -3.92 6.58 12.68
CA ALA A 18 -4.53 7.87 12.39
C ALA A 18 -5.93 7.99 12.99
N LYS A 19 -6.79 6.96 12.81
CA LYS A 19 -8.14 6.92 13.39
C LYS A 19 -8.12 6.95 14.93
N MET A 20 -7.18 6.24 15.57
CA MET A 20 -7.00 6.29 17.03
C MET A 20 -6.54 7.67 17.52
N LEU A 21 -5.71 8.37 16.75
CA LEU A 21 -5.25 9.71 17.10
C LEU A 21 -6.38 10.74 16.97
N GLU A 22 -7.20 10.65 15.91
CA GLU A 22 -8.38 11.50 15.73
C GLU A 22 -9.40 11.33 16.86
N GLN A 23 -9.66 10.09 17.28
CA GLN A 23 -10.54 9.80 18.42
C GLN A 23 -9.99 10.40 19.73
N LYS A 24 -8.67 10.32 19.96
CA LYS A 24 -8.02 10.94 21.13
C LYS A 24 -8.11 12.47 21.11
N ILE A 25 -7.93 13.09 19.95
CA ILE A 25 -8.06 14.54 19.78
C ILE A 25 -9.50 14.98 20.05
N SER A 26 -10.49 14.27 19.50
CA SER A 26 -11.91 14.54 19.72
C SER A 26 -12.28 14.43 21.21
N ALA A 27 -11.86 13.34 21.89
CA ALA A 27 -12.10 13.15 23.31
C ALA A 27 -11.47 14.25 24.18
N PHE A 28 -10.26 14.72 23.82
CA PHE A 28 -9.59 15.82 24.53
C PHE A 28 -10.31 17.16 24.35
N GLN A 29 -10.78 17.45 23.13
CA GLN A 29 -11.55 18.66 22.84
C GLN A 29 -12.88 18.68 23.61
N ASP A 30 -13.57 17.54 23.69
CA ASP A 30 -14.81 17.41 24.45
C ASP A 30 -14.60 17.56 25.94
N HIS A 31 -13.52 16.99 26.48
CA HIS A 31 -13.13 17.17 27.88
C HIS A 31 -12.84 18.65 28.19
N LYS A 32 -12.14 19.35 27.29
CA LYS A 32 -11.87 20.80 27.42
C LYS A 32 -13.17 21.61 27.42
N LYS A 33 -14.08 21.36 26.47
CA LYS A 33 -15.40 22.02 26.41
C LYS A 33 -16.24 21.78 27.67
N ARG A 34 -16.27 20.54 28.18
CA ARG A 34 -16.98 20.21 29.43
C ARG A 34 -16.41 20.95 30.63
N ARG A 35 -15.08 21.05 30.73
CA ARG A 35 -14.40 21.81 31.79
C ARG A 35 -14.72 23.30 31.72
N GLU A 36 -14.68 23.89 30.53
CA GLU A 36 -15.04 25.30 30.30
C GLU A 36 -16.51 25.57 30.66
N ARG A 37 -17.44 24.68 30.28
CA ARG A 37 -18.85 24.78 30.65
C ARG A 37 -19.04 24.75 32.18
N ARG A 38 -18.42 23.80 32.89
CA ARG A 38 -18.49 23.74 34.37
C ARG A 38 -17.95 25.00 35.03
N ASN A 39 -16.83 25.54 34.54
CA ASN A 39 -16.27 26.78 35.06
C ASN A 39 -17.20 27.97 34.83
N CYS A 40 -17.83 28.05 33.66
CA CYS A 40 -18.82 29.08 33.33
C CYS A 40 -20.06 28.97 34.23
N GLU A 41 -20.59 27.75 34.43
CA GLU A 41 -21.72 27.48 35.31
C GLU A 41 -21.41 27.84 36.77
N GLN A 42 -20.22 27.49 37.27
CA GLN A 42 -19.79 27.88 38.61
C GLN A 42 -19.65 29.40 38.76
N LYS A 43 -19.11 30.09 37.75
CA LYS A 43 -18.99 31.55 37.75
C LYS A 43 -20.37 32.22 37.75
N LEU A 44 -21.29 31.73 36.92
CA LEU A 44 -22.68 32.20 36.89
C LEU A 44 -23.39 31.97 38.23
N LYS A 45 -23.18 30.81 38.86
CA LYS A 45 -23.74 30.51 40.18
C LYS A 45 -23.26 31.51 41.24
N ARG A 46 -21.94 31.77 41.30
CA ARG A 46 -21.35 32.75 42.22
C ARG A 46 -21.89 34.18 42.00
N GLU A 47 -22.06 34.58 40.75
CA GLU A 47 -22.63 35.90 40.45
C GLU A 47 -24.11 35.99 40.85
N LYS A 48 -24.90 34.93 40.62
CA LYS A 48 -26.29 34.87 41.10
C LYS A 48 -26.38 34.97 42.63
N GLU A 49 -25.51 34.26 43.35
CA GLU A 49 -25.44 34.33 44.82
C GLU A 49 -25.08 35.74 45.31
N LYS A 50 -24.14 36.42 44.65
CA LYS A 50 -23.81 37.83 44.97
C LYS A 50 -24.98 38.78 44.73
N THR A 51 -25.67 38.63 43.61
CA THR A 51 -26.83 39.49 43.30
C THR A 51 -27.97 39.28 44.29
N GLU A 52 -28.19 38.03 44.73
CA GLU A 52 -29.23 37.71 45.71
C GLU A 52 -28.89 38.30 47.09
N HIS A 53 -27.63 38.17 47.53
CA HIS A 53 -27.18 38.79 48.77
C HIS A 53 -27.35 40.32 48.76
N LEU A 54 -27.03 40.97 47.65
CA LEU A 54 -27.24 42.42 47.51
C LEU A 54 -28.73 42.80 47.56
N ARG A 55 -29.59 41.97 46.96
CA ARG A 55 -31.05 42.15 47.01
C ARG A 55 -31.58 42.10 48.44
N GLN A 56 -31.21 41.07 49.19
CA GLN A 56 -31.59 40.92 50.60
C GLN A 56 -31.11 42.08 51.46
N ARG A 57 -29.89 42.57 51.23
CA ARG A 57 -29.36 43.74 51.95
C ARG A 57 -30.15 45.01 51.64
N ASN A 58 -30.57 45.22 50.39
CA ASN A 58 -31.38 46.37 50.02
C ASN A 58 -32.76 46.31 50.68
N GLU A 59 -33.40 45.14 50.70
CA GLU A 59 -34.69 44.94 51.38
C GLU A 59 -34.60 45.24 52.89
N GLN A 60 -33.52 44.80 53.54
CA GLN A 60 -33.25 45.13 54.95
C GLN A 60 -33.04 46.64 55.19
N LEU A 61 -32.42 47.33 54.24
CA LEU A 61 -32.22 48.78 54.32
C LEU A 61 -33.54 49.53 54.12
N GLU A 62 -34.39 49.07 53.20
CA GLU A 62 -35.72 49.62 52.98
C GLU A 62 -36.61 49.46 54.22
N GLN A 63 -36.59 48.28 54.86
CA GLN A 63 -37.30 48.05 56.12
C GLN A 63 -36.83 49.01 57.23
N LYS A 64 -35.52 49.15 57.42
CA LYS A 64 -34.95 50.09 58.40
C LYS A 64 -35.32 51.54 58.12
N VAL A 65 -35.39 51.94 56.85
CA VAL A 65 -35.83 53.27 56.47
C VAL A 65 -37.31 53.45 56.81
N SER A 66 -38.17 52.48 56.55
CA SER A 66 -39.58 52.53 56.93
C SER A 66 -39.78 52.62 58.45
N GLU A 67 -39.09 51.81 59.25
CA GLU A 67 -39.14 51.85 60.73
C GLU A 67 -38.75 53.24 61.28
N LEU A 68 -37.71 53.86 60.73
CA LEU A 68 -37.27 55.20 61.12
C LEU A 68 -38.28 56.30 60.73
N MET A 69 -39.12 56.06 59.73
CA MET A 69 -40.16 56.99 59.28
C MET A 69 -41.48 56.80 60.06
N GLU A 70 -41.78 55.57 60.50
CA GLU A 70 -42.95 55.24 61.32
C GLU A 70 -42.79 55.66 62.80
N GLY A 71 -41.56 55.77 63.31
CA GLY A 71 -41.24 56.23 64.67
C GLY A 71 -41.43 57.74 64.94
N ARG A 72 -41.97 58.52 63.99
CA ARG A 72 -42.30 59.94 64.21
C ARG A 72 -43.81 60.15 64.28
N THR A 73 -44.37 59.98 65.47
CA THR A 73 -45.67 60.56 65.80
C THR A 73 -45.50 62.06 66.10
N PRO A 74 -46.28 62.96 65.50
CA PRO A 74 -46.18 64.40 65.77
C PRO A 74 -47.01 64.79 67.01
N THR A 75 -46.80 64.12 68.16
CA THR A 75 -47.51 64.46 69.40
C THR A 75 -46.73 64.04 70.64
N GLU A 76 -45.60 64.69 70.88
CA GLU A 76 -45.13 64.97 72.24
C GLU A 76 -44.84 66.46 72.26
N SER A 77 -45.43 67.19 73.21
CA SER A 77 -45.04 68.57 73.49
C SER A 77 -43.62 68.55 74.02
N VAL A 78 -42.65 68.55 73.12
CA VAL A 78 -41.23 68.67 73.42
C VAL A 78 -41.05 70.00 74.14
N GLU A 79 -40.81 69.94 75.45
CA GLU A 79 -40.34 71.10 76.21
C GLU A 79 -39.12 71.66 75.50
N MET A 80 -39.12 72.97 75.26
CA MET A 80 -38.10 73.58 74.42
C MET A 80 -36.74 73.42 75.12
N PRO A 81 -35.74 72.79 74.49
CA PRO A 81 -34.47 72.51 75.14
C PRO A 81 -33.80 73.79 75.64
N GLU A 82 -32.97 73.68 76.67
CA GLU A 82 -32.21 74.80 77.19
C GLU A 82 -30.95 75.02 76.35
N CYS A 83 -30.54 76.27 76.21
CA CYS A 83 -29.28 76.60 75.55
C CYS A 83 -28.12 76.09 76.40
N GLU A 84 -27.34 75.11 75.93
CA GLU A 84 -26.21 74.52 76.67
C GLU A 84 -25.09 75.54 77.03
N VAL A 85 -25.11 76.74 76.43
CA VAL A 85 -24.13 77.81 76.69
C VAL A 85 -24.61 78.80 77.76
N CYS A 86 -25.91 79.08 77.84
CA CYS A 86 -26.45 80.07 78.78
C CYS A 86 -27.51 79.54 79.75
N GLY A 87 -27.92 78.27 79.64
CA GLY A 87 -28.85 77.58 80.54
C GLY A 87 -30.30 78.05 80.48
N GLU A 88 -30.67 78.89 79.50
CA GLU A 88 -32.03 79.40 79.38
C GLU A 88 -32.86 78.59 78.39
N GLN A 89 -34.15 78.39 78.68
CA GLN A 89 -35.09 77.74 77.76
C GLN A 89 -35.26 78.57 76.49
N PHE A 90 -35.13 77.92 75.34
CA PHE A 90 -35.46 78.54 74.07
C PHE A 90 -36.94 78.97 74.06
N CYS A 91 -37.26 80.11 73.44
CA CYS A 91 -38.62 80.66 73.36
C CYS A 91 -38.96 81.13 71.93
N ARG A 92 -40.25 81.23 71.57
CA ARG A 92 -40.68 81.63 70.21
C ARG A 92 -40.53 83.14 69.93
N MET A 93 -39.93 83.91 70.84
CA MET A 93 -39.56 85.31 70.58
C MET A 93 -38.21 85.37 69.84
N VAL A 94 -38.06 86.35 68.95
CA VAL A 94 -37.00 86.46 67.92
C VAL A 94 -35.56 86.33 68.46
N GLU A 95 -35.36 86.69 69.73
CA GLU A 95 -34.06 86.75 70.39
C GLU A 95 -33.60 85.41 70.99
N LYS A 96 -34.52 84.56 71.45
CA LYS A 96 -34.22 83.24 72.06
C LYS A 96 -34.73 82.06 71.23
N THR A 97 -34.89 82.28 69.92
CA THR A 97 -35.21 81.20 68.99
C THR A 97 -33.93 80.42 68.66
N PRO A 98 -33.91 79.08 68.72
CA PRO A 98 -32.73 78.30 68.36
C PRO A 98 -32.38 78.57 66.90
N ARG A 99 -31.22 79.16 66.65
CA ARG A 99 -30.73 79.40 65.29
C ARG A 99 -29.77 78.29 64.92
N MET A 100 -30.10 77.51 63.89
CA MET A 100 -29.11 76.60 63.31
C MET A 100 -27.94 77.45 62.79
N LEU A 101 -26.73 77.17 63.27
CA LEU A 101 -25.53 77.60 62.59
C LEU A 101 -25.65 77.14 61.13
N LYS A 102 -25.51 78.07 60.19
CA LYS A 102 -25.46 77.74 58.76
C LYS A 102 -24.21 76.87 58.54
N MET A 103 -24.35 75.57 58.73
CA MET A 103 -23.37 74.59 58.26
C MET A 103 -23.20 74.86 56.77
N ALA A 104 -21.96 74.95 56.30
CA ALA A 104 -21.70 75.15 54.88
C ALA A 104 -22.54 74.13 54.11
N ARG A 105 -23.37 74.59 53.16
CA ARG A 105 -24.13 73.68 52.29
C ARG A 105 -23.10 72.79 51.60
N VAL A 106 -22.98 71.53 52.03
CA VAL A 106 -22.25 70.55 51.26
C VAL A 106 -22.98 70.50 49.93
N ARG A 107 -22.33 70.96 48.85
CA ARG A 107 -22.93 70.88 47.51
C ARG A 107 -23.40 69.44 47.32
N PRO A 108 -24.67 69.20 46.93
CA PRO A 108 -25.09 67.86 46.59
C PRO A 108 -24.12 67.35 45.53
N ARG A 109 -23.39 66.27 45.82
CA ARG A 109 -22.58 65.63 44.77
C ARG A 109 -23.56 65.25 43.67
N ASN A 110 -23.28 65.62 42.43
CA ASN A 110 -24.06 65.16 41.31
C ASN A 110 -23.67 63.70 41.04
N ILE A 111 -24.24 62.80 41.86
CA ILE A 111 -23.96 61.36 41.85
C ILE A 111 -24.19 60.79 40.45
N GLU A 112 -25.16 61.32 39.70
CA GLU A 112 -25.47 60.88 38.35
C GLU A 112 -24.30 61.17 37.38
N GLU A 113 -23.70 62.37 37.46
CA GLU A 113 -22.56 62.75 36.62
C GLU A 113 -21.29 61.97 37.00
N GLU A 114 -21.07 61.74 38.30
CA GLU A 114 -19.97 60.89 38.77
C GLU A 114 -20.13 59.44 38.29
N LEU A 115 -21.34 58.89 38.32
CA LEU A 115 -21.64 57.55 37.80
C LEU A 115 -21.47 57.47 36.28
N LYS A 116 -21.89 58.50 35.52
CA LYS A 116 -21.65 58.60 34.07
C LYS A 116 -20.16 58.61 33.75
N THR A 117 -19.37 59.38 34.50
CA THR A 117 -17.90 59.48 34.33
C THR A 117 -17.20 58.16 34.69
N LYS A 118 -17.60 57.50 35.78
CA LYS A 118 -17.05 56.19 36.16
C LYS A 118 -17.40 55.12 35.13
N ARG A 119 -18.63 55.14 34.61
CA ARG A 119 -19.11 54.21 33.58
C ARG A 119 -18.32 54.35 32.27
N THR A 120 -18.11 55.58 31.79
CA THR A 120 -17.30 55.82 30.58
C THR A 120 -15.84 55.42 30.76
N ARG A 121 -15.24 55.69 31.92
CA ARG A 121 -13.88 55.20 32.25
C ARG A 121 -13.80 53.68 32.24
N PHE A 122 -14.80 52.99 32.80
CA PHE A 122 -14.86 51.53 32.80
C PHE A 122 -14.93 50.98 31.37
N TYR A 123 -15.82 51.51 30.53
CA TYR A 123 -15.91 51.05 29.13
C TYR A 123 -14.64 51.29 28.34
N ARG A 124 -14.01 52.47 28.48
CA ARG A 124 -12.71 52.74 27.84
C ARG A 124 -11.63 51.77 28.28
N TYR A 125 -11.53 51.50 29.58
CA TYR A 125 -10.57 50.51 30.10
C TYR A 125 -10.83 49.11 29.54
N GLU A 126 -12.10 48.71 29.45
CA GLU A 126 -12.49 47.41 28.92
C GLU A 126 -12.18 47.30 27.41
N GLU A 127 -12.43 48.36 26.65
CA GLU A 127 -12.09 48.48 25.22
C GLU A 127 -10.58 48.38 25.01
N ASP A 128 -9.77 49.18 25.71
CA ASP A 128 -8.31 49.13 25.67
C ASP A 128 -7.78 47.71 26.03
N ARG A 129 -8.39 47.06 27.02
CA ARG A 129 -8.03 45.69 27.43
C ARG A 129 -8.31 44.68 26.33
N LEU A 130 -9.49 44.74 25.71
CA LEU A 130 -9.88 43.85 24.62
C LEU A 130 -9.02 44.09 23.38
N GLU A 131 -8.68 45.34 23.06
CA GLU A 131 -7.76 45.65 21.97
C GLU A 131 -6.37 45.07 22.20
N ALA A 132 -5.84 45.19 23.42
CA ALA A 132 -4.56 44.59 23.79
C ALA A 132 -4.59 43.06 23.66
N GLU A 133 -5.66 42.41 24.11
CA GLU A 133 -5.86 40.96 24.00
C GLU A 133 -5.94 40.52 22.52
N LEU A 134 -6.72 41.23 21.69
CA LEU A 134 -6.80 40.98 20.25
C LEU A 134 -5.45 41.14 19.56
N LYS A 135 -4.67 42.16 19.95
CA LYS A 135 -3.32 42.37 19.42
C LYS A 135 -2.38 41.22 19.80
N ALA A 136 -2.44 40.75 21.05
CA ALA A 136 -1.67 39.59 21.48
C ALA A 136 -2.05 38.32 20.70
N LYS A 137 -3.35 38.08 20.49
CA LYS A 137 -3.84 36.94 19.68
C LYS A 137 -3.44 37.03 18.21
N ARG A 138 -3.44 38.22 17.61
CA ARG A 138 -2.91 38.41 16.25
C ARG A 138 -1.44 38.03 16.15
N LEU A 139 -0.63 38.43 17.12
CA LEU A 139 0.80 38.08 17.15
C LEU A 139 1.02 36.57 17.34
N GLU A 140 0.26 35.93 18.24
CA GLU A 140 0.27 34.47 18.41
C GLU A 140 -0.04 33.75 17.09
N LEU A 141 -1.08 34.20 16.38
CA LEU A 141 -1.47 33.65 15.08
C LEU A 141 -0.37 33.85 14.03
N GLU A 142 0.26 35.02 13.99
CA GLU A 142 1.36 35.29 13.06
C GLU A 142 2.55 34.34 13.29
N VAL A 143 2.92 34.11 14.54
CA VAL A 143 3.98 33.16 14.91
C VAL A 143 3.59 31.73 14.53
N ALA A 144 2.33 31.33 14.77
CA ALA A 144 1.84 30.02 14.39
C ALA A 144 1.88 29.81 12.87
N ASN A 145 1.46 30.81 12.07
CA ASN A 145 1.49 30.75 10.62
C ASN A 145 2.92 30.66 10.07
N LYS A 146 3.88 31.42 10.65
CA LYS A 146 5.31 31.29 10.29
C LYS A 146 5.83 29.88 10.58
N ARG A 147 5.47 29.29 11.72
CA ARG A 147 5.85 27.91 12.07
C ARG A 147 5.23 26.89 11.11
N LEU A 148 3.97 27.06 10.74
CA LEU A 148 3.27 26.20 9.79
C LEU A 148 3.97 26.21 8.43
N LYS A 149 4.30 27.41 7.91
CA LYS A 149 5.01 27.56 6.64
C LYS A 149 6.35 26.80 6.62
N VAL A 150 7.13 26.90 7.71
CA VAL A 150 8.39 26.15 7.83
C VAL A 150 8.15 24.63 7.85
N MET A 151 7.05 24.16 8.46
CA MET A 151 6.71 22.74 8.44
C MET A 151 6.29 22.27 7.03
N GLU A 152 5.51 23.07 6.32
CA GLU A 152 5.10 22.79 4.93
C GLU A 152 6.30 22.68 4.00
N GLU A 153 7.25 23.62 4.07
CA GLU A 153 8.49 23.60 3.29
C GLU A 153 9.32 22.34 3.59
N LYS A 154 9.43 21.94 4.87
CA LYS A 154 10.12 20.70 5.27
C LYS A 154 9.43 19.45 4.72
N LEU A 155 8.10 19.41 4.75
CA LEU A 155 7.30 18.33 4.19
C LEU A 155 7.51 18.22 2.68
N GLU A 156 7.51 19.35 1.97
CA GLU A 156 7.73 19.37 0.52
C GLU A 156 9.10 18.81 0.15
N ILE A 157 10.16 19.22 0.87
CA ILE A 157 11.51 18.69 0.68
C ILE A 157 11.52 17.18 0.92
N ARG A 158 10.93 16.70 2.02
CA ARG A 158 10.86 15.26 2.33
C ARG A 158 10.12 14.48 1.25
N MET A 159 9.01 15.02 0.73
CA MET A 159 8.25 14.41 -0.35
C MET A 159 9.06 14.34 -1.64
N LYS A 160 9.84 15.38 -1.99
CA LYS A 160 10.74 15.34 -3.16
C LYS A 160 11.77 14.21 -3.06
N TYR A 161 12.40 14.04 -1.89
CA TYR A 161 13.35 12.95 -1.66
C TYR A 161 12.69 11.56 -1.75
N MET A 162 11.52 11.38 -1.13
CA MET A 162 10.78 10.12 -1.20
C MET A 162 10.35 9.79 -2.64
N LYS A 163 9.82 10.76 -3.40
CA LYS A 163 9.46 10.58 -4.80
C LYS A 163 10.66 10.14 -5.65
N ALA A 164 11.81 10.80 -5.46
CA ALA A 164 13.03 10.44 -6.17
C ALA A 164 13.52 9.02 -5.80
N ALA A 165 13.40 8.62 -4.54
CA ALA A 165 13.74 7.27 -4.09
C ALA A 165 12.85 6.21 -4.74
N VAL A 166 11.53 6.43 -4.72
CA VAL A 166 10.56 5.53 -5.37
C VAL A 166 10.82 5.44 -6.88
N ALA A 167 11.08 6.57 -7.55
CA ALA A 167 11.38 6.57 -8.98
C ALA A 167 12.61 5.69 -9.31
N ARG A 168 13.69 5.80 -8.53
CA ARG A 168 14.89 4.94 -8.71
C ARG A 168 14.55 3.46 -8.52
N GLU A 169 13.74 3.13 -7.53
CA GLU A 169 13.35 1.74 -7.26
C GLU A 169 12.50 1.16 -8.39
N VAL A 170 11.56 1.95 -8.91
CA VAL A 170 10.72 1.56 -10.07
C VAL A 170 11.60 1.31 -11.29
N THR A 171 12.56 2.19 -11.60
CA THR A 171 13.49 1.99 -12.71
C THR A 171 14.35 0.73 -12.53
N ARG A 172 14.87 0.49 -11.32
CA ARG A 172 15.63 -0.74 -11.02
C ARG A 172 14.77 -1.99 -11.22
N ASN A 173 13.55 -1.99 -10.70
CA ASN A 173 12.64 -3.12 -10.84
C ASN A 173 12.26 -3.38 -12.30
N ALA A 174 12.07 -2.33 -13.11
CA ALA A 174 11.83 -2.48 -14.54
C ALA A 174 13.03 -3.14 -15.26
N LEU A 175 14.27 -2.76 -14.91
CA LEU A 175 15.47 -3.39 -15.47
C LEU A 175 15.58 -4.87 -15.06
N LEU A 176 15.35 -5.17 -13.79
CA LEU A 176 15.36 -6.56 -13.29
C LEU A 176 14.29 -7.41 -13.97
N MET A 177 13.10 -6.86 -14.22
CA MET A 177 12.05 -7.57 -14.96
C MET A 177 12.46 -7.89 -16.39
N LYS A 178 13.13 -6.95 -17.10
CA LYS A 178 13.67 -7.21 -18.45
C LYS A 178 14.72 -8.33 -18.43
N GLN A 179 15.65 -8.29 -17.49
CA GLN A 179 16.68 -9.33 -17.34
C GLN A 179 16.08 -10.70 -17.02
N ARG A 180 15.06 -10.75 -16.14
CA ARG A 180 14.33 -11.98 -15.84
C ARG A 180 13.62 -12.55 -17.06
N HIS A 181 13.00 -11.70 -17.87
CA HIS A 181 12.34 -12.13 -19.10
C HIS A 181 13.35 -12.69 -20.11
N GLU A 182 14.48 -12.02 -20.31
CA GLU A 182 15.54 -12.51 -21.20
C GLU A 182 16.15 -13.84 -20.70
N ALA A 183 16.40 -13.96 -19.40
CA ALA A 183 16.88 -15.20 -18.80
C ALA A 183 15.86 -16.34 -18.95
N ALA A 184 14.58 -16.07 -18.69
CA ALA A 184 13.50 -17.05 -18.87
C ALA A 184 13.44 -17.53 -20.32
N PHE A 185 13.51 -16.60 -21.29
CA PHE A 185 13.54 -16.95 -22.71
C PHE A 185 14.73 -17.85 -23.08
N LYS A 186 15.94 -17.52 -22.60
CA LYS A 186 17.14 -18.34 -22.81
C LYS A 186 16.98 -19.74 -22.23
N VAL A 187 16.45 -19.83 -21.00
CA VAL A 187 16.21 -21.10 -20.31
C VAL A 187 15.23 -21.96 -21.10
N THR A 188 14.09 -21.41 -21.55
CA THR A 188 13.13 -22.14 -22.38
C THR A 188 13.78 -22.69 -23.65
N ARG A 189 14.57 -21.88 -24.36
CA ARG A 189 15.25 -22.32 -25.59
C ARG A 189 16.23 -23.47 -25.33
N LEU A 190 16.98 -23.42 -24.24
CA LEU A 190 17.90 -24.49 -23.85
C LEU A 190 17.15 -25.78 -23.50
N PHE A 191 16.00 -25.69 -22.82
CA PHE A 191 15.17 -26.86 -22.55
C PHE A 191 14.66 -27.52 -23.84
N ASP A 192 14.17 -26.73 -24.80
CA ASP A 192 13.72 -27.26 -26.10
C ASP A 192 14.86 -27.97 -26.86
N GLU A 193 16.07 -27.42 -26.81
CA GLU A 193 17.25 -28.00 -27.45
C GLU A 193 17.68 -29.30 -26.76
N LEU A 194 17.68 -29.33 -25.43
CA LEU A 194 17.95 -30.54 -24.65
C LEU A 194 16.91 -31.64 -24.91
N GLU A 195 15.63 -31.28 -25.01
CA GLU A 195 14.55 -32.21 -25.34
C GLU A 195 14.76 -32.83 -26.73
N LYS A 196 15.10 -32.01 -27.74
CA LYS A 196 15.42 -32.48 -29.09
C LYS A 196 16.62 -33.43 -29.08
N ASN A 197 17.69 -33.06 -28.38
CA ASN A 197 18.89 -33.90 -28.28
C ASN A 197 18.61 -35.21 -27.55
N ARG A 198 17.80 -35.19 -26.48
CA ARG A 198 17.35 -36.39 -25.78
C ARG A 198 16.57 -37.32 -26.70
N LYS A 199 15.60 -36.79 -27.46
CA LYS A 199 14.81 -37.58 -28.43
C LYS A 199 15.68 -38.21 -29.51
N LYS A 200 16.65 -37.46 -30.07
CA LYS A 200 17.61 -38.00 -31.04
C LYS A 200 18.46 -39.13 -30.47
N LYS A 201 19.01 -38.95 -29.26
CA LYS A 201 19.78 -39.99 -28.57
C LYS A 201 18.93 -41.22 -28.27
N GLN A 202 17.68 -41.03 -27.83
CA GLN A 202 16.77 -42.14 -27.57
C GLN A 202 16.45 -42.92 -28.85
N ALA A 203 16.15 -42.24 -29.96
CA ALA A 203 15.90 -42.91 -31.24
C ALA A 203 17.10 -43.73 -31.72
N ALA A 204 18.33 -43.25 -31.50
CA ALA A 204 19.54 -44.02 -31.80
C ALA A 204 19.66 -45.26 -30.92
N VAL A 205 19.38 -45.15 -29.62
CA VAL A 205 19.35 -46.31 -28.69
C VAL A 205 18.31 -47.32 -29.16
N ASP A 206 17.09 -46.89 -29.42
CA ASP A 206 15.99 -47.75 -29.88
C ASP A 206 16.37 -48.48 -31.19
N HIS A 207 17.04 -47.78 -32.12
CA HIS A 207 17.54 -48.37 -33.36
C HIS A 207 18.56 -49.49 -33.10
N TYR A 208 19.57 -49.23 -32.26
CA TYR A 208 20.59 -50.24 -31.95
C TYR A 208 20.04 -51.43 -31.15
N GLU A 209 19.08 -51.19 -30.25
CA GLU A 209 18.40 -52.25 -29.51
C GLU A 209 17.61 -53.17 -30.46
N ALA A 210 16.84 -52.60 -31.39
CA ALA A 210 16.12 -53.38 -32.40
C ALA A 210 17.07 -54.23 -33.26
N LYS A 211 18.22 -53.66 -33.67
CA LYS A 211 19.26 -54.39 -34.43
C LYS A 211 19.85 -55.54 -33.61
N ASN A 212 20.15 -55.31 -32.33
CA ASN A 212 20.68 -56.33 -31.43
C ASN A 212 19.68 -57.46 -31.18
N GLU A 213 18.39 -57.16 -31.03
CA GLU A 213 17.35 -58.18 -30.92
C GLU A 213 17.20 -59.02 -32.21
N GLY A 214 17.35 -58.41 -33.38
CA GLY A 214 17.44 -59.12 -34.66
C GLY A 214 18.63 -60.09 -34.71
N LEU A 215 19.82 -59.61 -34.32
CA LEU A 215 21.03 -60.43 -34.24
C LEU A 215 20.90 -61.58 -33.23
N LYS A 216 20.33 -61.33 -32.05
CA LYS A 216 20.10 -62.36 -31.02
C LYS A 216 19.20 -63.48 -31.54
N ARG A 217 18.13 -63.15 -32.28
CA ARG A 217 17.24 -64.14 -32.91
C ARG A 217 18.00 -65.04 -33.88
N ARG A 218 18.78 -64.47 -34.80
CA ARG A 218 19.62 -65.23 -35.75
C ARG A 218 20.64 -66.13 -35.04
N VAL A 219 21.26 -65.62 -33.97
CA VAL A 219 22.20 -66.43 -33.15
C VAL A 219 21.48 -67.61 -32.49
N ALA A 220 20.25 -67.41 -32.00
CA ALA A 220 19.46 -68.49 -31.40
C ALA A 220 19.06 -69.55 -32.44
N GLU A 221 18.65 -69.14 -33.65
CA GLU A 221 18.33 -70.03 -34.77
C GLU A 221 19.53 -70.91 -35.16
N LEU A 222 20.71 -70.30 -35.30
CA LEU A 222 21.95 -71.02 -35.62
C LEU A 222 22.38 -71.99 -34.50
N LYS A 223 22.18 -71.62 -33.23
CA LYS A 223 22.51 -72.48 -32.07
C LYS A 223 21.56 -73.66 -31.90
N ASN A 224 20.29 -73.51 -32.25
CA ASN A 224 19.28 -74.55 -32.08
C ASN A 224 19.24 -75.58 -33.22
N GLY A 225 20.12 -75.47 -34.23
CA GLY A 225 20.22 -76.43 -35.33
C GLY A 225 19.01 -76.47 -36.26
N THR A 226 18.03 -75.60 -36.06
CA THR A 226 16.93 -75.35 -37.00
C THR A 226 17.47 -74.49 -38.13
N VAL A 227 18.04 -75.13 -39.14
CA VAL A 227 18.16 -74.49 -40.46
C VAL A 227 16.71 -74.25 -40.90
N PRO A 228 16.25 -73.00 -41.10
CA PRO A 228 14.94 -72.77 -41.70
C PRO A 228 14.90 -73.53 -43.03
N PRO A 229 13.72 -74.03 -43.49
CA PRO A 229 13.61 -74.43 -44.89
C PRO A 229 14.11 -73.22 -45.68
N VAL A 230 15.23 -73.39 -46.39
CA VAL A 230 16.03 -72.30 -46.96
C VAL A 230 15.08 -71.24 -47.49
N SER A 231 14.92 -70.14 -46.77
CA SER A 231 14.23 -68.98 -47.34
C SER A 231 15.17 -68.57 -48.45
N LEU A 232 14.81 -68.94 -49.68
CA LEU A 232 15.66 -68.72 -50.83
C LEU A 232 15.82 -67.21 -51.10
N MET A 233 15.05 -66.37 -50.39
CA MET A 233 15.10 -64.93 -50.43
C MET A 233 16.33 -64.43 -49.68
N PRO A 234 17.32 -63.83 -50.37
CA PRO A 234 18.50 -63.32 -49.69
C PRO A 234 18.14 -62.15 -48.76
N ASP A 235 18.88 -62.02 -47.67
CA ASP A 235 18.79 -60.88 -46.76
C ASP A 235 19.63 -59.71 -47.25
N CYS A 236 19.22 -58.50 -46.90
CA CYS A 236 20.12 -57.35 -46.96
C CYS A 236 21.25 -57.54 -45.93
N GLU A 237 22.51 -57.50 -46.35
CA GLU A 237 23.67 -57.68 -45.44
C GLU A 237 23.87 -56.53 -44.43
N ILE A 238 23.13 -55.42 -44.57
CA ILE A 238 23.22 -54.25 -43.69
C ILE A 238 22.21 -54.33 -42.53
N CYS A 239 20.93 -54.52 -42.86
CA CYS A 239 19.85 -54.60 -41.86
C CYS A 239 19.44 -56.03 -41.50
N LEU A 240 19.95 -57.03 -42.22
CA LEU A 240 19.69 -58.46 -42.01
C LEU A 240 18.21 -58.85 -42.13
N THR A 241 17.45 -58.07 -42.92
CA THR A 241 16.04 -58.31 -43.25
C THR A 241 15.94 -58.91 -44.64
N GLU A 242 15.02 -59.87 -44.83
CA GLU A 242 14.73 -60.47 -46.14
C GLU A 242 14.34 -59.41 -47.18
N PHE A 243 14.93 -59.50 -48.37
CA PHE A 243 14.53 -58.63 -49.49
C PHE A 243 13.10 -58.93 -49.92
N CYS A 244 12.21 -57.94 -49.98
CA CYS A 244 10.85 -58.17 -50.47
C CYS A 244 10.40 -57.13 -51.50
N LYS A 245 9.24 -57.35 -52.11
CA LYS A 245 8.69 -56.44 -53.14
C LYS A 245 8.15 -55.12 -52.57
N SER A 246 8.01 -55.00 -51.25
CA SER A 246 7.60 -53.75 -50.59
C SER A 246 8.72 -52.72 -50.67
N ALA A 247 8.33 -51.44 -50.80
CA ALA A 247 9.25 -50.32 -51.07
C ALA A 247 10.47 -50.29 -50.14
N GLU A 248 10.30 -50.53 -48.84
CA GLU A 248 11.40 -50.41 -47.86
C GLU A 248 12.50 -51.48 -48.02
N ASN A 249 12.14 -52.68 -48.48
CA ASN A 249 13.06 -53.82 -48.55
C ASN A 249 13.34 -54.28 -49.99
N VAL A 250 13.03 -53.44 -50.99
CA VAL A 250 13.39 -53.73 -52.39
C VAL A 250 14.92 -53.70 -52.52
N PRO A 251 15.56 -54.74 -53.09
CA PRO A 251 16.99 -54.73 -53.36
C PRO A 251 17.30 -53.74 -54.50
N ARG A 252 18.11 -52.73 -54.22
CA ARG A 252 18.67 -51.75 -55.17
C ARG A 252 20.11 -52.15 -55.50
N VAL A 253 20.48 -52.07 -56.78
CA VAL A 253 21.82 -52.41 -57.28
C VAL A 253 22.69 -51.15 -57.34
N LEU A 254 23.83 -51.18 -56.67
CA LEU A 254 24.85 -50.12 -56.72
C LEU A 254 25.69 -50.23 -58.01
N GLY A 255 26.45 -49.19 -58.37
CA GLY A 255 27.27 -49.16 -59.60
C GLY A 255 28.30 -50.29 -59.70
N CYS A 256 28.71 -50.86 -58.56
CA CYS A 256 29.60 -52.02 -58.49
C CYS A 256 28.89 -53.39 -58.62
N GLY A 257 27.56 -53.43 -58.65
CA GLY A 257 26.77 -54.67 -58.73
C GLY A 257 26.32 -55.25 -57.39
N HIS A 258 26.79 -54.73 -56.25
CA HIS A 258 26.27 -55.13 -54.93
C HIS A 258 24.83 -54.67 -54.74
N SER A 259 24.04 -55.44 -53.98
CA SER A 259 22.64 -55.14 -53.69
C SER A 259 22.43 -54.79 -52.22
N VAL A 260 21.69 -53.71 -51.98
CA VAL A 260 21.33 -53.21 -50.65
C VAL A 260 19.85 -52.86 -50.66
N CYS A 261 19.12 -53.00 -49.55
CA CYS A 261 17.70 -52.66 -49.56
C CYS A 261 17.49 -51.14 -49.63
N GLU A 262 16.36 -50.72 -50.21
CA GLU A 262 16.02 -49.32 -50.43
C GLU A 262 16.10 -48.47 -49.15
N LYS A 263 15.61 -48.99 -48.03
CA LYS A 263 15.72 -48.33 -46.72
C LYS A 263 17.18 -48.10 -46.32
N CYS A 264 18.03 -49.12 -46.40
CA CYS A 264 19.44 -48.96 -46.04
C CYS A 264 20.18 -48.02 -46.99
N THR A 265 19.83 -48.00 -48.29
CA THR A 265 20.40 -47.02 -49.21
C THR A 265 19.96 -45.59 -48.88
N HIS A 266 18.73 -45.39 -48.38
CA HIS A 266 18.26 -44.09 -47.90
C HIS A 266 19.00 -43.64 -46.65
N ASP A 267 19.09 -44.52 -45.64
CA ASP A 267 19.83 -44.25 -44.40
C ASP A 267 21.29 -43.89 -44.70
N MET A 268 21.94 -44.60 -45.64
CA MET A 268 23.33 -44.33 -46.05
C MET A 268 23.52 -42.97 -46.73
N VAL A 269 22.54 -42.48 -47.49
CA VAL A 269 22.60 -41.16 -48.14
C VAL A 269 22.34 -40.05 -47.13
N GLU A 270 21.40 -40.25 -46.20
CA GLU A 270 21.17 -39.29 -45.11
C GLU A 270 22.37 -39.12 -44.18
N GLU A 271 23.17 -40.18 -43.99
CA GLU A 271 24.39 -40.15 -43.18
C GLU A 271 25.60 -39.50 -43.89
N GLN A 272 25.54 -39.27 -45.21
CA GLN A 272 26.64 -38.69 -45.99
C GLN A 272 26.49 -37.17 -46.20
N GLU A 273 27.60 -36.43 -46.20
CA GLU A 273 27.61 -34.97 -46.42
C GLU A 273 27.19 -34.57 -47.84
N THR A 274 27.38 -35.46 -48.82
CA THR A 274 27.05 -35.24 -50.24
C THR A 274 25.95 -36.19 -50.67
N GLN A 275 24.77 -35.66 -51.01
CA GLN A 275 23.59 -36.45 -51.35
C GLN A 275 23.60 -37.01 -52.78
N ASP A 276 24.59 -36.64 -53.60
CA ASP A 276 24.64 -36.99 -55.03
C ASP A 276 25.42 -38.28 -55.32
N THR A 277 26.05 -38.86 -54.29
CA THR A 277 26.88 -40.06 -54.43
C THR A 277 26.64 -41.03 -53.30
N LEU A 278 26.72 -42.33 -53.59
CA LEU A 278 26.59 -43.40 -52.62
C LEU A 278 27.80 -44.34 -52.68
N MET A 279 28.54 -44.43 -51.59
CA MET A 279 29.67 -45.36 -51.45
C MET A 279 29.19 -46.77 -51.04
N CYS A 280 29.56 -47.79 -51.80
CA CYS A 280 29.23 -49.18 -51.49
C CYS A 280 29.94 -49.63 -50.18
N PRO A 281 29.23 -50.22 -49.21
CA PRO A 281 29.81 -50.62 -47.92
C PRO A 281 30.70 -51.86 -48.03
N PHE A 282 30.56 -52.64 -49.11
CA PHE A 282 31.27 -53.91 -49.29
C PHE A 282 32.59 -53.74 -50.04
N CYS A 283 32.62 -52.86 -51.05
CA CYS A 283 33.78 -52.70 -51.95
C CYS A 283 34.23 -51.24 -52.12
N ARG A 284 33.60 -50.28 -51.43
CA ARG A 284 33.91 -48.84 -51.45
C ARG A 284 33.80 -48.15 -52.81
N HIS A 285 33.22 -48.82 -53.80
CA HIS A 285 32.93 -48.21 -55.09
C HIS A 285 31.86 -47.11 -54.96
N VAL A 286 32.10 -45.96 -55.57
CA VAL A 286 31.20 -44.81 -55.54
C VAL A 286 30.20 -44.92 -56.69
N THR A 287 28.92 -44.79 -56.38
CA THR A 287 27.81 -44.77 -57.34
C THR A 287 27.22 -43.38 -57.38
N GLU A 288 27.14 -42.74 -58.55
CA GLU A 288 26.46 -41.45 -58.70
C GLU A 288 24.94 -41.66 -58.72
N LEU A 289 24.21 -40.82 -57.99
CA LEU A 289 22.75 -40.81 -57.95
C LEU A 289 22.22 -39.72 -58.88
N THR A 290 21.30 -40.05 -59.77
CA THR A 290 20.60 -39.04 -60.56
C THR A 290 19.52 -38.39 -59.69
N ASP A 291 19.50 -37.06 -59.65
CA ASP A 291 18.57 -36.23 -58.86
C ASP A 291 18.61 -36.49 -57.34
N SER A 292 19.73 -37.00 -56.82
CA SER A 292 19.94 -37.32 -55.39
C SER A 292 18.89 -38.30 -54.81
N ASP A 293 18.17 -39.02 -55.68
CA ASP A 293 17.10 -39.92 -55.29
C ASP A 293 17.57 -41.38 -55.32
N VAL A 294 17.46 -42.05 -54.19
CA VAL A 294 17.76 -43.49 -54.03
C VAL A 294 16.85 -44.34 -54.93
N THR A 295 15.66 -43.85 -55.28
CA THR A 295 14.77 -44.58 -56.18
C THR A 295 15.28 -44.66 -57.63
N SER A 296 16.29 -43.85 -58.00
CA SER A 296 16.95 -43.91 -59.30
C SER A 296 17.82 -45.17 -59.49
N LEU A 297 18.29 -45.78 -58.40
CA LEU A 297 19.06 -47.02 -58.45
C LEU A 297 18.20 -48.16 -59.00
N LYS A 298 18.75 -48.95 -59.92
CA LYS A 298 18.03 -50.05 -60.55
C LYS A 298 17.65 -51.10 -59.50
N LYS A 299 16.40 -51.55 -59.54
CA LYS A 299 15.94 -52.69 -58.74
C LYS A 299 16.66 -53.96 -59.21
N ASN A 300 17.10 -54.79 -58.27
CA ASN A 300 17.66 -56.10 -58.61
C ASN A 300 16.53 -57.07 -58.95
N TYR A 301 16.04 -57.01 -60.18
CA TYR A 301 14.98 -57.88 -60.65
C TYR A 301 15.36 -59.36 -60.62
N THR A 302 16.65 -59.71 -60.63
CA THR A 302 17.10 -61.11 -60.47
C THR A 302 16.74 -61.63 -59.09
N ILE A 303 17.01 -60.86 -58.03
CA ILE A 303 16.64 -61.21 -56.65
C ILE A 303 15.11 -61.15 -56.48
N ILE A 304 14.45 -60.12 -57.02
CA ILE A 304 13.00 -59.93 -56.90
C ILE A 304 12.22 -61.03 -57.65
N ASN A 305 12.71 -61.47 -58.82
CA ASN A 305 12.04 -62.43 -59.69
C ASN A 305 12.53 -63.87 -59.51
N MET A 306 13.56 -64.11 -58.68
CA MET A 306 13.99 -65.46 -58.28
C MET A 306 12.84 -66.30 -57.69
N PHE A 307 11.68 -65.68 -57.40
CA PHE A 307 10.49 -66.33 -56.82
C PHE A 307 9.17 -66.09 -57.57
N LEU A 308 9.18 -65.77 -58.88
CA LEU A 308 7.95 -65.79 -59.72
C LEU A 308 7.63 -67.18 -60.29
N ARG A 309 8.31 -68.25 -59.85
CA ARG A 309 7.96 -69.63 -60.16
C ARG A 309 7.42 -70.31 -58.91
N ASN A 310 6.14 -70.05 -58.64
CA ASN A 310 5.20 -71.01 -58.07
C ASN A 310 3.84 -70.70 -58.71
#